data_AF-A0AAJ1EQU4-F1
#
_entry.id   AF-A0AAJ1EQU4-F1
#
_cell.length_a   1.000
_cell.length_b   1.000
_cell.length_c   1.000
_cell.angle_alpha   90.00
_cell.angle_beta   90.00
_cell.angle_gamma   90.00
#
_symmetry.space_group_name_H-M   'P 1'
#
loop_
_entity.id
_entity.type
_entity.pdbx_description
1 polymer ?
#
loop_
_entity_poly.entity_id
_entity_poly.type
_entity_poly.pdbx_seq_one_letter_code
_entity_poly.pdbx_strand_id
1 'polypeptide(L)' 'ADPFVGRLTFFRVYSGTVDSGSYVLNSTKDKKERLGRILQMHANKRNEIQTVYAGDIAAAVGFKNTTTGDTICDEKNFV' A
#
# COMPACT_ATOMS: atom_id res chain seq x y z
N ALA A 1 11.37 10.28 6.35
CA ALA A 1 9.96 10.65 6.06
C ALA A 1 10.01 11.67 4.93
N ASP A 2 9.20 11.49 3.88
CA ASP A 2 9.17 12.47 2.80
C ASP A 2 8.44 13.73 3.28
N PRO A 3 9.07 14.92 3.23
CA PRO A 3 8.52 16.13 3.84
C PRO A 3 7.20 16.60 3.21
N PHE A 4 6.82 16.09 2.03
CA PHE A 4 5.62 16.54 1.31
C PHE A 4 4.41 15.60 1.44
N VAL A 5 4.61 14.34 1.85
CA VAL A 5 3.57 13.30 1.71
C VAL A 5 3.41 12.41 2.95
N GLY A 6 4.25 12.60 3.97
CA GLY A 6 4.17 11.86 5.23
C GLY A 6 4.91 10.51 5.17
N ARG A 7 4.37 9.48 5.85
CA ARG A 7 4.96 8.14 5.90
C ARG A 7 4.62 7.38 4.62
N LEU A 8 5.67 7.09 3.83
CA LEU A 8 5.61 6.21 2.67
C LEU A 8 5.90 4.78 3.10
N THR A 9 4.99 3.87 2.81
CA THR A 9 5.19 2.43 3.01
C THR A 9 5.32 1.78 1.65
N PHE A 10 6.49 1.24 1.36
CA PHE A 10 6.73 0.46 0.15
C PHE A 10 6.14 -0.93 0.33
N PHE A 11 5.39 -1.37 -0.67
CA PHE A 11 4.78 -2.69 -0.69
C PHE A 11 4.95 -3.33 -2.07
N ARG A 12 4.97 -4.65 -2.07
CA ARG A 12 4.97 -5.47 -3.28
C ARG A 12 3.66 -6.24 -3.33
N VAL A 13 2.97 -6.20 -4.45
CA VAL A 13 1.74 -6.96 -4.63
C VAL A 13 2.10 -8.35 -5.12
N TYR A 14 1.77 -9.37 -4.33
CA TYR A 14 2.03 -10.76 -4.69
C TYR A 14 0.88 -11.39 -5.48
N SER A 15 -0.36 -11.02 -5.18
CA SER A 15 -1.54 -11.52 -5.86
C SER A 15 -2.66 -10.49 -5.84
N GLY A 16 -3.58 -10.59 -6.81
CA GLY A 16 -4.70 -9.66 -6.94
C GLY A 16 -4.29 -8.27 -7.42
N THR A 17 -5.12 -7.30 -7.07
CA THR A 17 -4.95 -5.88 -7.42
C THR A 17 -5.37 -5.02 -6.24
N VAL A 18 -4.78 -3.83 -6.11
CA VAL A 18 -5.16 -2.86 -5.08
C VAL A 18 -5.38 -1.48 -5.67
N ASP A 19 -6.53 -0.90 -5.34
CA ASP A 19 -6.91 0.44 -5.76
C ASP A 19 -6.66 1.49 -4.67
N SER A 20 -6.33 2.70 -5.09
CA SER A 20 -6.24 3.87 -4.23
C SER A 20 -7.60 4.17 -3.61
N GLY A 21 -7.64 4.41 -2.30
CA GLY A 21 -8.88 4.68 -1.56
C GLY A 21 -9.58 3.42 -1.02
N SER A 22 -9.12 2.22 -1.38
CA SER A 22 -9.68 0.95 -0.93
C SER A 22 -9.36 0.65 0.54
N TYR A 23 -10.18 -0.19 1.15
CA TYR A 23 -9.95 -0.74 2.48
C TYR A 23 -9.29 -2.10 2.37
N VAL A 24 -8.26 -2.30 3.16
CA VAL A 24 -7.46 -3.52 3.19
C VAL A 24 -7.24 -3.94 4.64
N LEU A 25 -6.97 -5.23 4.86
CA LEU A 25 -6.67 -5.77 6.17
C LEU A 25 -5.16 -5.92 6.32
N ASN A 26 -4.61 -5.42 7.42
CA ASN A 26 -3.28 -5.82 7.88
C ASN A 26 -3.44 -7.14 8.66
N SER A 27 -3.12 -8.28 8.04
CA SER A 27 -3.31 -9.60 8.65
C SER A 27 -2.36 -9.87 9.80
N THR A 28 -1.19 -9.21 9.83
CA THR A 28 -0.22 -9.34 10.93
C THR A 28 -0.74 -8.73 12.24
N LYS A 29 -1.58 -7.70 12.16
CA LYS A 29 -2.10 -6.97 13.34
C LYS A 29 -3.61 -7.06 13.51
N ASP A 30 -4.27 -7.77 12.59
CA ASP A 30 -5.72 -7.89 12.48
C ASP A 30 -6.43 -6.52 12.56
N LYS A 31 -5.92 -5.55 11.77
CA LYS A 31 -6.44 -4.19 11.74
C LYS A 31 -6.78 -3.76 10.33
N LYS A 32 -7.97 -3.18 10.18
CA LYS A 32 -8.41 -2.54 8.94
C LYS A 32 -7.64 -1.26 8.71
N GLU A 33 -7.09 -1.12 7.52
CA GLU A 33 -6.31 0.01 7.07
C GLU A 33 -6.92 0.55 5.78
N ARG A 34 -6.88 1.88 5.62
CA ARG A 34 -7.35 2.53 4.40
C ARG A 34 -6.15 2.99 3.60
N LEU A 35 -6.08 2.55 2.35
CA LEU A 35 -5.04 2.97 1.45
C LEU A 35 -5.42 4.35 0.89
N GLY A 36 -4.61 5.37 1.16
CA GLY A 36 -4.91 6.74 0.74
C GLY A 36 -4.57 6.97 -0.72
N ARG A 37 -3.28 7.22 -0.98
CA ARG A 37 -2.71 7.45 -2.31
C ARG A 37 -1.64 6.42 -2.61
N ILE A 38 -1.51 6.05 -3.87
CA ILE A 38 -0.46 5.16 -4.35
C ILE A 38 0.48 5.93 -5.28
N LEU A 39 1.77 5.81 -5.00
CA LEU A 39 2.84 6.44 -5.75
C LEU A 39 3.78 5.37 -6.30
N GLN A 40 3.95 5.37 -7.61
CA GLN A 40 5.04 4.66 -8.27
C GLN A 40 6.27 5.57 -8.29
N MET A 41 7.32 5.13 -7.59
CA MET A 41 8.54 5.90 -7.42
C MET A 41 9.56 5.50 -8.50
N HIS A 42 9.92 6.45 -9.37
CA HIS A 42 11.06 6.35 -10.26
C HIS A 42 12.24 7.15 -9.68
N ALA A 43 13.45 6.92 -10.20
CA ALA A 43 14.68 7.57 -9.72
C ALA A 43 14.58 9.11 -9.64
N ASN A 44 13.83 9.73 -10.55
CA ASN A 44 13.70 11.18 -10.66
C ASN A 44 12.25 11.70 -10.64
N LYS A 45 11.25 10.81 -10.65
CA LYS A 45 9.84 11.18 -10.80
C LYS A 45 8.96 10.34 -9.88
N ARG A 46 7.88 10.95 -9.42
CA ARG A 46 6.85 10.32 -8.60
C ARG A 46 5.58 10.33 -9.43
N ASN A 47 5.09 9.16 -9.79
CA ASN A 47 3.87 9.03 -10.58
C ASN A 47 2.76 8.53 -9.66
N GLU A 48 1.68 9.30 -9.55
CA GLU A 48 0.49 8.85 -8.82
C GLU A 48 -0.31 7.91 -9.71
N ILE A 49 -0.60 6.72 -9.19
CA ILE A 49 -1.32 5.66 -9.91
C ILE A 49 -2.57 5.27 -9.12
N GLN A 50 -3.63 4.87 -9.82
CA GLN A 50 -4.89 4.49 -9.19
C GLN A 50 -4.91 3.02 -8.77
N THR A 51 -4.31 2.13 -9.56
CA THR A 51 -4.36 0.68 -9.37
C THR A 51 -2.97 0.08 -9.48
N VAL A 52 -2.65 -0.88 -8.61
CA VAL A 52 -1.42 -1.67 -8.65
C VAL A 52 -1.78 -3.12 -8.88
N TYR A 53 -1.06 -3.77 -9.79
CA TYR A 53 -1.29 -5.16 -10.16
C TYR A 53 -0.28 -6.09 -9.48
N ALA A 54 -0.63 -7.38 -9.40
CA ALA A 54 0.29 -8.41 -8.95
C ALA A 54 1.61 -8.37 -9.74
N GLY A 55 2.73 -8.40 -9.02
CA GLY A 55 4.08 -8.26 -9.57
C GLY A 55 4.68 -6.87 -9.38
N ASP A 56 3.85 -5.83 -9.25
CA ASP A 56 4.33 -4.46 -9.12
C ASP A 56 4.79 -4.11 -7.70
N ILE A 57 5.69 -3.13 -7.62
CA ILE A 57 6.17 -2.51 -6.40
C ILE A 57 5.77 -1.03 -6.42
N ALA A 58 5.04 -0.60 -5.39
CA ALA A 58 4.56 0.76 -5.26
C ALA A 58 4.69 1.24 -3.80
N ALA A 59 4.54 2.55 -3.60
CA ALA A 59 4.52 3.17 -2.27
C ALA A 59 3.10 3.64 -1.95
N ALA A 60 2.57 3.24 -0.81
CA ALA A 60 1.29 3.71 -0.29
C ALA A 60 1.51 4.82 0.73
N VAL A 61 0.59 5.78 0.72
CA VAL A 61 0.49 6.86 1.69
C VAL A 61 -0.80 6.68 2.49
N GLY A 62 -0.70 6.87 3.81
CA GLY A 62 -1.87 6.99 4.68
C GLY A 62 -2.17 5.76 5.55
N PHE A 63 -1.30 4.75 5.56
CA PHE A 63 -1.40 3.69 6.55
C PHE A 63 -1.18 4.22 7.96
N LYS A 64 -2.03 3.80 8.89
CA LYS A 64 -1.97 4.20 10.30
C LYS A 64 -1.08 3.24 11.10
N ASN A 65 -1.34 1.93 11.03
CA ASN A 65 -0.65 0.94 11.87
C ASN A 65 0.24 -0.04 11.10
N THR A 66 0.53 0.20 9.82
CA THR A 66 1.38 -0.69 9.02
C THR A 66 2.85 -0.36 9.18
N THR A 67 3.67 -1.38 9.46
CA THR A 67 5.13 -1.32 9.55
C THR A 67 5.78 -2.23 8.51
N THR A 68 7.09 -2.08 8.31
CA THR A 68 7.87 -2.98 7.46
C THR A 68 7.74 -4.42 7.95
N GLY A 69 7.45 -5.35 7.05
CA GLY A 69 7.26 -6.77 7.36
C GLY A 69 5.80 -7.16 7.63
N ASP A 70 4.89 -6.20 7.78
CA ASP A 70 3.46 -6.50 7.88
C ASP A 70 2.90 -6.98 6.54
N THR A 71 1.93 -7.88 6.60
CA THR A 71 1.20 -8.38 5.42
C THR A 71 -0.14 -7.67 5.27
N ILE A 72 -0.46 -7.27 4.04
CA ILE A 72 -1.73 -6.62 3.68
C ILE A 72 -2.48 -7.55 2.73
N CYS A 73 -3.73 -7.85 3.05
CA CYS A 73 -4.60 -8.67 2.24
C CYS A 73 -6.01 -8.08 2.12
N ASP A 74 -6.82 -8.68 1.25
CA ASP A 74 -8.24 -8.38 1.15
C ASP A 74 -8.98 -8.94 2.39
N GLU A 75 -9.98 -8.20 2.89
CA GLU A 75 -10.75 -8.60 4.08
C GLU A 75 -11.46 -9.95 3.88
N LYS A 76 -11.83 -10.28 2.63
CA LYS A 76 -12.54 -11.52 2.29
C LYS A 76 -11.61 -12.70 2.07
N ASN A 77 -10.33 -12.45 1.79
CA ASN A 77 -9.33 -13.47 1.50
C ASN A 77 -8.18 -13.34 2.49
N PHE A 78 -8.40 -13.88 3.69
CA PHE A 78 -7.39 -13.91 4.73
C PHE A 78 -6.26 -14.86 4.32
N VAL A 79 -5.02 -14.38 4.41
CA VAL A 79 -3.78 -15.15 4.17
C VAL A 79 -2.97 -15.15 5.44
#